data_AF-A0A3M9ZL66-F1
#
_entry.id   AF-A0A3M9ZL66-F1
#
_cell.length_a   1.000
_cell.length_b   1.000
_cell.length_c   1.000
_cell.angle_alpha   90.00
_cell.angle_beta   90.00
_cell.angle_gamma   90.00
#
_symmetry.space_group_name_H-M   'P 1'
#
loop_
_entity.id
_entity.type
_entity.pdbx_description
1 polymer ?
#
loop_
_entity_poly.entity_id
_entity_poly.type
_entity_poly.pdbx_seq_one_letter_code
_entity_poly.pdbx_strand_id
1 'polypeptide(L)' 'MPPQTRCPNCGQDEWLQSPRTHYLPTAVRLEDGAYGADTSRGPHVAVWRCNNCLYVMQFWEPD' A
#
# COMPACT_ATOMS: atom_id res chain seq x y z
N MET A 1 10.57 6.04 -1.67
CA MET A 1 10.85 7.45 -1.25
C MET A 1 9.73 7.92 -0.33
N PRO A 2 9.98 8.80 0.65
CA PRO A 2 8.90 9.34 1.48
C PRO A 2 7.87 10.12 0.64
N PRO A 3 6.60 10.12 1.04
CA PRO A 3 5.56 10.90 0.37
C PRO A 3 5.96 12.37 0.32
N GLN A 4 5.93 12.99 -0.87
CA GLN A 4 6.16 14.44 -1.02
C GLN A 4 4.89 15.27 -0.82
N THR A 5 3.89 14.70 -0.14
CA THR A 5 2.60 15.34 0.10
C THR A 5 2.36 15.47 1.60
N ARG A 6 1.73 16.56 2.00
CA ARG A 6 1.22 16.72 3.37
C ARG A 6 0.12 15.69 3.64
N CYS A 7 -0.04 15.32 4.90
CA CYS A 7 -1.13 14.47 5.36
C CYS A 7 -2.48 15.08 4.96
N PRO A 8 -3.33 14.38 4.19
CA PRO A 8 -4.62 14.93 3.76
C PRO A 8 -5.60 15.08 4.93
N ASN A 9 -5.35 14.42 6.06
CA ASN A 9 -6.20 14.50 7.25
C ASN A 9 -5.81 15.66 8.18
N CYS A 10 -4.53 15.80 8.55
CA CYS A 10 -4.10 16.79 9.54
C CYS A 10 -3.14 17.86 9.00
N GLY A 11 -2.77 17.81 7.72
CA GLY A 11 -1.88 18.79 7.07
C GLY A 11 -0.40 18.72 7.45
N GLN A 12 -0.01 17.82 8.36
CA GLN A 12 1.38 17.65 8.80
C GLN A 12 2.21 16.87 7.78
N ASP A 13 3.52 17.11 7.79
CA ASP A 13 4.50 16.46 6.90
C ASP A 13 5.42 15.51 7.67
N GLU A 14 4.82 14.69 8.53
CA GLU A 14 5.51 13.67 9.30
C GLU A 14 5.01 12.29 8.93
N TRP A 15 5.80 11.58 8.13
CA TRP A 15 5.46 10.25 7.63
C TRP A 15 6.40 9.19 8.18
N LEU A 16 5.81 8.08 8.62
CA LEU A 16 6.52 6.87 9.01
C LEU A 16 6.22 5.77 8.00
N GLN A 17 7.26 5.19 7.40
CA GLN A 17 7.12 4.04 6.54
C GLN A 17 6.86 2.78 7.38
N SER A 18 5.94 1.93 6.92
CA SER A 18 5.83 0.57 7.43
C SER A 18 7.12 -0.19 7.10
N PRO A 19 7.74 -0.89 8.08
CA PRO A 19 8.93 -1.70 7.83
C PRO A 19 8.63 -2.95 6.99
N ARG A 20 7.36 -3.29 6.79
CA ARG A 20 6.92 -4.40 5.94
C ARG A 20 6.33 -3.85 4.65
N THR A 21 6.86 -4.30 3.53
CA THR A 21 6.24 -4.16 2.22
C THR A 21 5.01 -5.05 2.13
N HIS A 22 3.93 -4.52 1.54
CA HIS A 22 2.70 -5.25 1.37
C HIS A 22 2.49 -5.54 -0.12
N TYR A 23 1.87 -6.69 -0.41
CA TYR A 23 1.44 -7.07 -1.75
C TYR A 23 -0.06 -6.86 -1.83
N LEU A 24 -0.52 -6.11 -2.82
CA LEU A 24 -1.95 -6.03 -3.10
C LEU A 24 -2.39 -7.33 -3.79
N PRO A 25 -3.34 -8.09 -3.23
CA PRO A 25 -3.81 -9.31 -3.88
C PRO A 25 -4.39 -8.99 -5.25
N THR A 26 -4.01 -9.78 -6.26
CA THR A 26 -4.58 -9.68 -7.60
C THR A 26 -5.61 -10.78 -7.82
N ALA A 27 -6.70 -10.47 -8.50
CA ALA A 27 -7.70 -11.48 -8.85
C ALA A 27 -7.17 -12.36 -9.98
N VAL A 28 -7.15 -13.67 -9.75
CA VAL A 28 -6.77 -14.67 -10.76
C VAL A 28 -7.94 -15.59 -11.05
N ARG A 29 -8.13 -15.97 -12.31
CA ARG A 29 -9.16 -16.93 -12.70
C ARG A 29 -8.58 -18.35 -12.59
N LEU A 30 -9.31 -19.21 -11.90
CA LEU A 30 -8.97 -20.61 -11.67
C LEU A 30 -9.47 -21.49 -12.84
N GLU A 31 -8.94 -22.70 -12.94
CA GLU A 31 -9.26 -23.65 -14.03
C GLU A 31 -10.74 -24.07 -14.02
N ASP A 32 -11.36 -24.11 -12.85
CA ASP A 32 -12.78 -24.39 -12.64
C ASP A 32 -13.70 -23.20 -12.96
N GLY A 33 -13.13 -22.05 -13.35
CA GLY A 33 -13.84 -20.82 -13.65
C GLY A 33 -14.12 -19.93 -12.43
N ALA A 34 -13.74 -20.34 -11.22
CA ALA A 34 -13.79 -19.49 -10.03
C ALA A 34 -12.70 -18.41 -10.05
N TYR A 35 -12.76 -17.48 -9.11
CA TYR A 35 -11.73 -16.46 -8.91
C TYR A 35 -11.03 -16.67 -7.57
N GLY A 36 -9.70 -16.60 -7.58
CA GLY A 36 -8.85 -16.60 -6.40
C GLY A 36 -8.12 -15.27 -6.22
N ALA A 37 -7.54 -15.07 -5.05
CA ALA A 37 -6.65 -13.96 -4.76
C ALA A 37 -5.19 -14.44 -4.77
N ASP A 38 -4.38 -13.94 -5.70
CA ASP A 38 -2.94 -14.17 -5.74
C ASP A 38 -2.23 -13.07 -4.94
N THR A 39 -1.65 -13.45 -3.81
CA THR A 39 -0.89 -12.55 -2.93
C THR A 39 0.61 -12.54 -3.25
N SER A 40 1.07 -13.32 -4.23
CA SER A 40 2.48 -13.54 -4.56
C SER A 40 2.96 -12.76 -5.78
N ARG A 41 2.04 -12.37 -6.67
CA ARG A 41 2.31 -11.61 -7.91
C ARG A 41 1.63 -10.24 -7.92
N GLY A 42 1.22 -9.80 -6.73
CA GLY A 42 0.56 -8.53 -6.54
C GLY A 42 1.52 -7.35 -6.68
N PRO A 43 1.06 -6.17 -7.11
CA PRO A 43 1.89 -4.99 -7.12
C PRO A 43 2.40 -4.66 -5.70
N HIS A 44 3.68 -4.33 -5.60
CA HIS A 44 4.29 -3.88 -4.34
C HIS A 44 3.71 -2.53 -3.93
N VAL A 45 3.31 -2.44 -2.66
CA VAL A 45 2.90 -1.17 -2.07
C VAL A 45 3.70 -0.84 -0.82
N ALA A 46 4.23 0.38 -0.79
CA ALA A 46 4.76 0.98 0.42
C ALA A 46 3.62 1.62 1.20
N VAL A 47 3.51 1.26 2.48
CA VAL A 47 2.51 1.83 3.38
C VAL A 47 3.16 2.92 4.22
N TRP A 48 2.54 4.10 4.25
CA TRP A 48 2.99 5.25 5.02
C TRP A 48 1.90 5.70 5.97
N ARG A 49 2.29 5.96 7.22
CA ARG A 49 1.39 6.42 8.27
C ARG A 49 1.81 7.80 8.73
N CYS A 50 0.86 8.72 8.85
CA CYS A 50 1.12 10.00 9.48
C CYS A 50 1.42 9.81 10.97
N ASN A 51 2.52 10.39 11.44
CA ASN A 51 2.93 10.27 12.84
C ASN A 51 1.97 10.99 13.80
N ASN A 52 1.35 12.08 13.35
CA ASN A 52 0.48 12.92 14.17
C ASN A 52 -0.95 12.36 14.32
N CYS A 53 -1.58 11.95 13.21
CA CYS A 53 -3.01 11.57 13.20
C CYS A 53 -3.29 10.12 12.80
N LEU A 54 -2.24 9.31 12.59
CA LEU A 54 -2.33 7.90 12.22
C LEU A 54 -3.00 7.60 10.87
N TYR A 55 -3.27 8.62 10.04
CA TYR A 55 -3.79 8.44 8.69
C TYR A 55 -2.84 7.60 7.83
N VAL A 56 -3.38 6.65 7.07
CA VAL A 56 -2.60 5.68 6.27
C VAL A 56 -2.76 5.95 4.78
N MET A 57 -1.65 5.90 4.05
CA MET A 57 -1.63 5.93 2.59
C MET A 57 -0.82 4.76 2.05
N GLN A 58 -1.23 4.29 0.87
CA GLN A 58 -0.55 3.23 0.13
C GLN A 58 -0.01 3.85 -1.16
N PHE A 59 1.27 3.63 -1.42
CA PHE A 59 1.92 4.06 -2.66
C PHE A 59 2.35 2.83 -3.43
N TRP A 60 1.95 2.79 -4.70
CA TRP A 60 2.45 1.79 -5.63
C TRP A 60 3.94 2.04 -5.88
N GLU A 61 4.76 1.01 -5.68
CA GLU A 61 6.16 1.04 -6.08
C GLU A 61 6.32 0.15 -7.32
N PRO A 62 6.83 0.69 -8.44
CA PRO A 62 7.18 -0.13 -9.60
C PRO A 62 8.33 -1.08 -9.25
N ASP A 63 8.29 -2.29 -9.81
CA ASP A 63 9.37 -3.28 -9.74
C ASP A 63 10.64 -2.83 -10.47
#